data_AF-A0A374IB94-F1
#
_entry.id   AF-A0A374IB94-F1
#
_cell.length_a   1.000
_cell.length_b   1.000
_cell.length_c   1.000
_cell.angle_alpha   90.00
_cell.angle_beta   90.00
_cell.angle_gamma   90.00
#
_symmetry.space_group_name_H-M   'P 1'
#
loop_
_entity.id
_entity.type
_entity.pdbx_description
1 polymer ?
#
loop_
_entity_poly.entity_id
_entity_poly.type
_entity_poly.pdbx_seq_one_letter_code
_entity_poly.pdbx_strand_id
1 'polypeptide(L)'
;MKWIIIAWDQIRLNKKISIILVVFITMSIFLIGVISFYNNIFSYSQKQCEQVLTGTIDNIGLLYVENGDFYSQKAQDFINEAMDKKVVKFIGSISSLETDRLPELARLQGNEQGNLTWIWADQTVLGLCNLEFYKKAEMTDINKNVYHLYLGYNFKKVKVGTQYVVKQEDGKDDVYVVDGILKKHQNFISGEIASGAAAGTTVAVYNMDNRVLVFGDVYPSSGFWIYESYKNPDNMKSELKKLADKNGIQIQLSSLNSYLKNAQIENEKIRMIFSRMFGVILIGTIIINLSMCALSFIVNKKQYGVLYICGFSEKDLVIIYIMENLLKSFIALIIAGAGIYVMFTRLFVNNYETYQMIQNIFFAHIIKILVEEMLILVLILSILPVILIKKYSPQMIVKEGGL
;
A
#
# COMPACT_ATOMS: atom_id res chain seq x y z
N MET A 1 6.60 38.08 -7.40
CA MET A 1 6.54 37.88 -8.87
C MET A 1 7.83 38.31 -9.57
N LYS A 2 8.35 39.54 -9.35
CA LYS A 2 9.62 40.03 -9.93
C LYS A 2 10.82 39.07 -9.76
N TRP A 3 11.07 38.56 -8.54
CA TRP A 3 12.22 37.69 -8.27
C TRP A 3 12.13 36.31 -8.94
N ILE A 4 10.93 35.77 -9.14
CA ILE A 4 10.71 34.48 -9.80
C ILE A 4 11.04 34.58 -11.30
N ILE A 5 10.62 35.68 -11.95
CA ILE A 5 10.92 35.93 -13.36
C ILE A 5 12.43 36.04 -13.57
N ILE A 6 13.10 36.81 -12.72
CA ILE A 6 14.57 36.96 -12.78
C ILE A 6 15.28 35.63 -12.55
N ALA A 7 14.85 34.85 -11.55
CA ALA A 7 15.40 33.52 -11.30
C ALA A 7 15.22 32.57 -12.51
N TRP A 8 14.06 32.61 -13.17
CA TRP A 8 13.82 31.84 -14.39
C TRP A 8 14.75 32.27 -15.55
N ASP A 9 14.95 33.57 -15.72
CA ASP A 9 15.87 34.07 -16.75
C ASP A 9 17.32 33.67 -16.46
N GLN A 10 17.75 33.69 -15.20
CA GLN A 10 19.06 33.19 -14.79
C GLN A 10 19.25 31.70 -15.11
N ILE A 11 18.23 30.88 -14.85
CA ILE A 11 18.21 29.45 -15.23
C ILE A 11 18.39 29.29 -16.75
N ARG A 12 17.67 30.10 -17.54
CA ARG A 12 17.71 30.04 -19.00
C ARG A 12 19.08 30.47 -19.55
N LEU A 13 19.67 31.52 -19.01
CA LEU A 13 21.01 31.99 -19.37
C LEU A 13 22.07 30.94 -19.03
N ASN A 14 21.88 30.21 -17.92
CA ASN A 14 22.80 29.20 -17.42
C ASN A 14 22.31 27.76 -17.66
N LYS A 15 21.72 27.53 -18.84
CA LYS A 15 20.99 26.29 -19.14
C LYS A 15 21.81 25.02 -18.88
N LYS A 16 23.09 24.98 -19.26
CA LYS A 16 23.94 23.78 -19.09
C LYS A 16 24.13 23.42 -17.61
N ILE A 17 24.56 24.39 -16.79
CA ILE A 17 24.77 24.19 -15.35
C ILE A 17 23.43 23.90 -14.65
N SER A 18 22.37 24.60 -15.04
CA SER A 18 21.04 24.39 -14.48
C SER A 18 20.49 22.99 -14.78
N ILE A 19 20.68 22.46 -15.99
CA ILE A 19 20.28 21.08 -16.32
C ILE A 19 21.05 20.08 -15.46
N ILE A 20 22.36 20.24 -15.33
CA ILE A 20 23.19 19.34 -14.50
C ILE A 20 22.70 19.35 -13.04
N LEU A 21 22.45 20.54 -12.47
CA LEU A 21 21.88 20.67 -11.13
C LEU A 21 20.52 19.98 -11.02
N VAL A 22 19.60 20.19 -11.98
CA VAL A 22 18.30 19.52 -11.97
C VAL A 22 18.46 18.01 -12.01
N VAL A 23 19.37 17.45 -12.80
CA VAL A 23 19.63 16.00 -12.86
C VAL A 23 20.08 15.46 -11.50
N PHE A 24 21.06 16.09 -10.86
CA PHE A 24 21.55 15.63 -9.57
C PHE A 24 20.55 15.83 -8.43
N ILE A 25 19.79 16.93 -8.43
CA ILE A 25 18.67 17.13 -7.47
C ILE A 25 17.60 16.05 -7.68
N THR A 26 17.25 15.76 -8.94
CA THR A 26 16.30 14.69 -9.29
C THR A 26 16.79 13.36 -8.75
N MET A 27 18.09 13.06 -8.91
CA MET A 27 18.68 11.83 -8.40
C MET A 27 18.59 11.74 -6.87
N SER A 28 18.85 12.82 -6.13
CA SER A 28 18.70 12.85 -4.67
C SER A 28 17.25 12.54 -4.24
N ILE A 29 16.29 13.30 -4.79
CA ILE A 29 14.85 13.14 -4.51
C ILE A 29 14.37 11.73 -4.89
N PHE A 30 14.83 11.22 -6.02
CA PHE A 30 14.50 9.88 -6.48
C PHE A 30 14.96 8.81 -5.49
N LEU A 31 16.20 8.89 -5.01
CA LEU A 31 16.77 7.88 -4.09
C LEU A 31 16.02 7.81 -2.76
N ILE A 32 15.74 8.95 -2.12
CA ILE A 32 14.97 8.99 -0.88
C ILE A 32 13.53 8.54 -1.13
N GLY A 33 12.94 8.93 -2.25
CA GLY A 33 11.63 8.48 -2.68
C GLY A 33 11.54 6.96 -2.80
N VAL A 34 12.52 6.32 -3.45
CA VAL A 34 12.57 4.87 -3.61
C VAL A 34 12.71 4.16 -2.26
N ILE A 35 13.60 4.62 -1.37
CA ILE A 35 13.77 4.05 -0.02
C ILE A 35 12.47 4.15 0.77
N SER A 36 11.85 5.33 0.74
CA SER A 36 10.61 5.61 1.47
C SER A 36 9.45 4.76 0.94
N PHE A 37 9.38 4.57 -0.38
CA PHE A 37 8.38 3.72 -1.01
C PHE A 37 8.56 2.27 -0.56
N TYR A 38 9.79 1.75 -0.65
CA TYR A 38 10.11 0.38 -0.23
C TYR A 38 9.68 0.15 1.22
N ASN A 39 10.02 1.06 2.14
CA ASN A 39 9.63 0.98 3.55
C ASN A 39 8.11 0.95 3.77
N ASN A 40 7.35 1.72 2.96
CA ASN A 40 5.90 1.77 3.09
C ASN A 40 5.21 0.54 2.50
N ILE A 41 5.70 -0.07 1.42
CA ILE A 41 5.14 -1.31 0.86
C ILE A 41 5.11 -2.42 1.93
N PHE A 42 6.23 -2.66 2.62
CA PHE A 42 6.31 -3.78 3.56
C PHE A 42 5.43 -3.62 4.81
N SER A 43 5.14 -2.37 5.22
CA SER A 43 4.24 -2.10 6.34
C SER A 43 2.78 -1.93 5.91
N TYR A 44 2.50 -1.81 4.61
CA TYR A 44 1.16 -1.57 4.09
C TYR A 44 0.20 -2.72 4.43
N SER A 45 0.61 -3.96 4.17
CA SER A 45 -0.22 -5.14 4.41
C SER A 45 -0.67 -5.25 5.86
N GLN A 46 0.25 -5.05 6.81
CA GLN A 46 -0.07 -5.07 8.24
C GLN A 46 -1.08 -3.97 8.61
N LYS A 47 -0.85 -2.72 8.18
CA LYS A 47 -1.75 -1.60 8.45
C LYS A 47 -3.14 -1.81 7.85
N GLN A 48 -3.23 -2.39 6.66
CA GLN A 48 -4.51 -2.71 6.02
C GLN A 48 -5.27 -3.79 6.79
N CYS A 49 -4.58 -4.86 7.22
CA CYS A 49 -5.19 -5.87 8.08
C CYS A 49 -5.73 -5.25 9.37
N GLU A 50 -4.92 -4.46 10.09
CA GLU A 50 -5.35 -3.79 11.33
C GLU A 50 -6.56 -2.87 11.16
N GLN A 51 -6.76 -2.26 9.98
CA GLN A 51 -7.91 -1.41 9.68
C GLN A 51 -9.19 -2.20 9.39
N VAL A 52 -9.05 -3.40 8.82
CA VAL A 52 -10.19 -4.23 8.39
C VAL A 52 -10.68 -5.13 9.51
N LEU A 53 -9.78 -5.60 10.36
CA LEU A 53 -10.09 -6.59 11.39
C LEU A 53 -10.82 -5.99 12.58
N THR A 54 -11.75 -6.76 13.17
CA THR A 54 -12.50 -6.32 14.37
C THR A 54 -11.68 -6.42 15.66
N GLY A 55 -10.71 -7.33 15.70
CA GLY A 55 -9.78 -7.52 16.81
C GLY A 55 -8.38 -6.98 16.50
N THR A 56 -7.50 -6.97 17.51
CA THR A 56 -6.08 -6.68 17.30
C THR A 56 -5.43 -7.83 16.53
N ILE A 57 -4.49 -7.50 15.63
CA ILE A 57 -3.81 -8.51 14.79
C ILE A 57 -3.06 -9.58 15.60
N ASP A 58 -2.71 -9.28 16.85
CA ASP A 58 -2.08 -10.22 17.79
C ASP A 58 -3.03 -11.36 18.21
N ASN A 59 -4.34 -11.12 18.22
CA ASN A 59 -5.35 -12.12 18.57
C ASN A 59 -5.76 -12.98 17.36
N ILE A 60 -5.18 -12.72 16.18
CA ILE A 60 -5.50 -13.43 14.96
C ILE A 60 -4.41 -14.41 14.62
N GLY A 61 -4.82 -15.63 14.31
CA GLY A 61 -3.93 -16.69 13.91
C GLY A 61 -4.38 -17.40 12.65
N LEU A 62 -3.43 -18.11 12.06
CA LEU A 62 -3.63 -19.02 10.95
C LEU A 62 -3.51 -20.44 11.49
N LEU A 63 -4.42 -21.31 11.07
CA LEU A 63 -4.49 -22.70 11.43
C LEU A 63 -4.47 -23.52 10.14
N TYR A 64 -3.51 -24.44 10.03
CA TYR A 64 -3.48 -25.42 8.95
C TYR A 64 -3.77 -26.81 9.50
N VAL A 65 -4.75 -27.50 8.92
CA VAL A 65 -5.07 -28.90 9.24
C VAL A 65 -4.31 -29.79 8.28
N GLU A 66 -3.47 -30.68 8.82
CA GLU A 66 -2.62 -31.57 8.04
C GLU A 66 -3.40 -32.76 7.43
N ASN A 67 -2.76 -33.47 6.51
CA ASN A 67 -3.19 -34.78 5.99
C ASN A 67 -4.56 -34.84 5.30
N GLY A 68 -5.16 -33.71 4.92
CA GLY A 68 -6.45 -33.70 4.22
C GLY A 68 -7.66 -33.87 5.14
N ASP A 69 -7.45 -33.93 6.46
CA ASP A 69 -8.52 -34.16 7.45
C ASP A 69 -9.49 -32.98 7.58
N PHE A 70 -9.27 -31.86 6.90
CA PHE A 70 -10.13 -30.66 6.94
C PHE A 70 -11.53 -30.87 6.35
N TYR A 71 -11.73 -31.92 5.55
CA TYR A 71 -13.06 -32.37 5.11
C TYR A 71 -13.75 -33.34 6.09
N SER A 72 -13.06 -33.77 7.15
CA SER A 72 -13.56 -34.81 8.05
C SER A 72 -14.56 -34.27 9.06
N GLN A 73 -15.45 -35.15 9.54
CA GLN A 73 -16.34 -34.84 10.67
C GLN A 73 -15.54 -34.43 11.91
N LYS A 74 -14.35 -35.02 12.12
CA LYS A 74 -13.47 -34.70 13.25
C LYS A 74 -13.01 -33.24 13.23
N ALA A 75 -12.74 -32.70 12.04
CA ALA A 75 -12.35 -31.30 11.88
C ALA A 75 -13.52 -30.35 12.19
N GLN A 76 -14.75 -30.72 11.84
CA GLN A 76 -15.95 -29.98 12.21
C GLN A 76 -16.23 -30.05 13.71
N ASP A 77 -16.11 -31.23 14.32
CA ASP A 77 -16.27 -31.41 15.76
C ASP A 77 -15.23 -30.57 16.54
N PHE A 78 -14.00 -30.51 16.03
CA PHE A 78 -12.95 -29.64 16.55
C PHE A 78 -13.32 -28.14 16.48
N ILE A 79 -13.80 -27.65 15.32
CA ILE A 79 -14.23 -26.25 15.16
C ILE A 79 -15.33 -25.93 16.16
N ASN A 80 -16.37 -26.78 16.21
CA ASN A 80 -17.53 -26.58 17.06
C ASN A 80 -17.11 -26.57 18.55
N GLU A 81 -16.28 -27.52 18.98
CA GLU A 81 -15.79 -27.57 20.36
C GLU A 81 -14.91 -26.36 20.71
N ALA A 82 -14.09 -25.86 19.76
CA ALA A 82 -13.27 -24.67 19.96
C ALA A 82 -14.10 -23.39 20.11
N MET A 83 -15.19 -23.27 19.35
CA MET A 83 -16.16 -22.16 19.46
C MET A 83 -17.00 -22.26 20.75
N ASP A 84 -17.52 -23.43 21.08
CA ASP A 84 -18.36 -23.67 22.27
C ASP A 84 -17.61 -23.40 23.58
N LYS A 85 -16.35 -23.84 23.64
CA LYS A 85 -15.46 -23.57 24.80
C LYS A 85 -14.92 -22.14 24.82
N LYS A 86 -15.29 -21.30 23.84
CA LYS A 86 -14.84 -19.91 23.69
C LYS A 86 -13.31 -19.81 23.67
N VAL A 87 -12.65 -20.77 23.02
CA VAL A 87 -11.21 -20.69 22.73
C VAL A 87 -10.99 -19.68 21.61
N VAL A 88 -11.82 -19.79 20.57
CA VAL A 88 -11.90 -18.88 19.43
C VAL A 88 -13.24 -18.15 19.42
N LYS A 89 -13.22 -16.91 18.94
CA LYS A 89 -14.38 -16.06 18.72
C LYS A 89 -14.96 -16.27 17.33
N PHE A 90 -14.08 -16.40 16.34
CA PHE A 90 -14.40 -16.71 14.95
C PHE A 90 -13.33 -17.66 14.41
N ILE A 91 -13.71 -18.59 13.54
CA ILE A 91 -12.79 -19.49 12.84
C ILE A 91 -13.40 -19.93 11.51
N GLY A 92 -12.61 -19.93 10.44
CA GLY A 92 -13.04 -20.50 9.17
C GLY A 92 -12.07 -20.23 8.02
N SER A 93 -12.41 -20.71 6.84
CA SER A 93 -11.65 -20.56 5.61
C SER A 93 -12.11 -19.35 4.79
N ILE A 94 -11.19 -18.83 3.99
CA ILE A 94 -11.46 -17.79 2.99
C ILE A 94 -10.74 -18.21 1.71
N SER A 95 -11.45 -18.22 0.59
CA SER A 95 -10.87 -18.46 -0.72
C SER A 95 -11.38 -17.46 -1.74
N SER A 96 -10.50 -17.06 -2.66
CA SER A 96 -10.87 -16.22 -3.81
C SER A 96 -10.90 -17.10 -5.03
N LEU A 97 -12.01 -17.07 -5.77
CA LEU A 97 -12.25 -17.95 -6.92
C LEU A 97 -12.89 -17.14 -8.06
N GLU A 98 -12.71 -17.62 -9.29
CA GLU A 98 -13.53 -17.20 -10.42
C GLU A 98 -14.58 -18.27 -10.69
N THR A 99 -15.79 -17.85 -11.08
CA THR A 99 -16.88 -18.77 -11.38
C THR A 99 -17.76 -18.24 -12.52
N ASP A 100 -18.30 -19.12 -13.33
CA ASP A 100 -19.30 -18.83 -14.36
C ASP A 100 -20.75 -19.03 -13.84
N ARG A 101 -20.91 -19.45 -12.57
CA ARG A 101 -22.21 -19.81 -11.98
C ARG A 101 -23.23 -18.66 -11.94
N LEU A 102 -22.77 -17.41 -11.84
CA LEU A 102 -23.61 -16.23 -11.66
C LEU A 102 -23.32 -15.18 -12.75
N PRO A 103 -23.65 -15.45 -14.03
CA PRO A 103 -23.26 -14.62 -15.16
C PRO A 103 -23.90 -13.23 -15.14
N GLU A 104 -25.06 -13.07 -14.51
CA GLU A 104 -25.71 -11.76 -14.34
C GLU A 104 -24.88 -10.83 -13.44
N LEU A 105 -24.34 -11.36 -12.34
CA LEU A 105 -23.46 -10.61 -11.46
C LEU A 105 -22.10 -10.36 -12.13
N ALA A 106 -21.57 -11.33 -12.89
CA ALA A 106 -20.34 -11.14 -13.67
C ALA A 106 -20.44 -9.96 -14.64
N ARG A 107 -21.56 -9.82 -15.37
CA ARG A 107 -21.82 -8.68 -16.26
C ARG A 107 -21.88 -7.36 -15.50
N LEU A 108 -22.50 -7.34 -14.33
CA LEU A 108 -22.54 -6.14 -13.47
C LEU A 108 -21.17 -5.78 -12.91
N GLN A 109 -20.29 -6.77 -12.71
CA GLN A 109 -18.88 -6.58 -12.35
C GLN A 109 -18.05 -6.02 -13.52
N GLY A 110 -18.61 -6.00 -14.74
CA GLY A 110 -17.92 -5.60 -15.96
C GLY A 110 -17.19 -6.74 -16.67
N ASN A 111 -17.41 -7.99 -16.27
CA ASN A 111 -16.87 -9.16 -16.97
C ASN A 111 -17.85 -9.69 -18.00
N GLU A 112 -17.65 -9.30 -19.26
CA GLU A 112 -18.50 -9.72 -20.39
C GLU A 112 -18.40 -11.21 -20.71
N GLN A 113 -17.28 -11.86 -20.35
CA GLN A 113 -17.07 -13.30 -20.56
C GLN A 113 -17.87 -14.17 -19.59
N GLY A 114 -18.51 -13.56 -18.57
CA GLY A 114 -19.39 -14.26 -17.63
C GLY A 114 -18.71 -14.81 -16.38
N ASN A 115 -17.39 -14.65 -16.22
CA ASN A 115 -16.68 -15.08 -15.03
C ASN A 115 -16.79 -14.04 -13.90
N LEU A 116 -17.52 -14.38 -12.84
CA LEU A 116 -17.60 -13.61 -11.61
C LEU A 116 -16.37 -13.89 -10.75
N THR A 117 -15.66 -12.83 -10.36
CA THR A 117 -14.68 -12.93 -9.27
C THR A 117 -15.41 -12.75 -7.94
N TRP A 118 -15.43 -13.81 -7.13
CA TRP A 118 -16.06 -13.82 -5.81
C TRP A 118 -15.08 -14.27 -4.72
N ILE A 119 -15.43 -13.99 -3.48
CA ILE A 119 -14.74 -14.47 -2.29
C ILE A 119 -15.70 -15.42 -1.59
N TRP A 120 -15.26 -16.66 -1.41
CA TRP A 120 -15.94 -17.62 -0.55
C TRP A 120 -15.39 -17.50 0.86
N ALA A 121 -16.27 -17.48 1.85
CA ALA A 121 -15.87 -17.49 3.25
C ALA A 121 -16.87 -18.28 4.09
N ASP A 122 -16.39 -18.87 5.17
CA ASP A 122 -17.27 -19.42 6.19
C ASP A 122 -18.02 -18.28 6.91
N GLN A 123 -19.28 -18.52 7.30
CA GLN A 123 -20.12 -17.47 7.91
C GLN A 123 -19.49 -16.87 9.17
N THR A 124 -18.85 -17.69 9.99
CA THR A 124 -18.14 -17.28 11.21
C THR A 124 -17.07 -16.21 10.94
N VAL A 125 -16.43 -16.24 9.76
CA VAL A 125 -15.38 -15.32 9.35
C VAL A 125 -15.92 -13.93 9.00
N LEU A 126 -17.23 -13.79 8.77
CA LEU A 126 -17.86 -12.47 8.63
C LEU A 126 -17.55 -11.56 9.83
N GLY A 127 -17.50 -12.14 11.04
CA GLY A 127 -17.19 -11.40 12.27
C GLY A 127 -15.74 -10.95 12.39
N LEU A 128 -14.83 -11.51 11.59
CA LEU A 128 -13.41 -11.11 11.60
C LEU A 128 -13.21 -9.70 11.04
N CYS A 129 -14.05 -9.27 10.09
CA CYS A 129 -13.89 -7.98 9.42
C CYS A 129 -14.99 -6.98 9.85
N ASN A 130 -14.62 -5.72 10.05
CA ASN A 130 -15.54 -4.66 10.40
C ASN A 130 -16.28 -4.15 9.14
N LEU A 131 -17.23 -4.95 8.64
CA LEU A 131 -18.00 -4.62 7.45
C LEU A 131 -19.24 -3.79 7.78
N GLU A 132 -19.37 -2.65 7.11
CA GLU A 132 -20.56 -1.82 7.15
C GLU A 132 -21.46 -2.01 5.93
N PHE A 133 -22.77 -2.03 6.16
CA PHE A 133 -23.77 -2.27 5.13
C PHE A 133 -24.48 -0.98 4.72
N TYR A 134 -24.65 -0.81 3.40
CA TYR A 134 -25.55 0.18 2.82
C TYR A 134 -27.00 -0.28 2.94
N LYS A 135 -27.25 -1.56 2.69
CA LYS A 135 -28.53 -2.25 2.90
C LYS A 135 -28.26 -3.66 3.40
N LYS A 136 -29.08 -4.14 4.32
CA LYS A 136 -28.96 -5.48 4.88
C LYS A 136 -30.35 -6.04 5.19
N ALA A 137 -30.57 -7.30 4.88
CA ALA A 137 -31.69 -8.09 5.37
C ALA A 137 -31.20 -9.01 6.51
N GLU A 138 -32.15 -9.52 7.28
CA GLU A 138 -31.85 -10.65 8.16
C GLU A 138 -31.50 -11.86 7.30
N MET A 139 -30.36 -12.46 7.62
CA MET A 139 -29.88 -13.66 6.96
C MET A 139 -30.77 -14.82 7.40
N THR A 140 -31.41 -15.50 6.45
CA THR A 140 -32.16 -16.72 6.75
C THR A 140 -31.21 -17.85 7.15
N ASP A 141 -31.73 -18.90 7.79
CA ASP A 141 -30.90 -20.05 8.18
C ASP A 141 -30.15 -20.64 6.98
N ILE A 142 -28.85 -20.91 7.17
CA ILE A 142 -28.03 -21.58 6.16
C ILE A 142 -28.54 -23.02 6.06
N ASN A 143 -29.22 -23.31 4.97
CA ASN A 143 -29.60 -24.65 4.59
C ASN A 143 -28.62 -25.19 3.56
N LYS A 144 -28.52 -26.52 3.48
CA LYS A 144 -27.76 -27.18 2.43
C LYS A 144 -28.23 -26.68 1.05
N ASN A 145 -27.28 -26.27 0.21
CA ASN A 145 -27.50 -25.68 -1.12
C ASN A 145 -28.09 -24.26 -1.14
N VAL A 146 -28.17 -23.58 0.00
CA VAL A 146 -28.49 -22.14 0.08
C VAL A 146 -27.23 -21.37 0.44
N TYR A 147 -26.90 -20.39 -0.39
CA TYR A 147 -25.73 -19.55 -0.27
C TYR A 147 -26.15 -18.10 -0.10
N HIS A 148 -25.44 -17.41 0.77
CA HIS A 148 -25.74 -16.06 1.19
C HIS A 148 -24.73 -15.10 0.59
N LEU A 149 -25.22 -14.07 -0.09
CA LEU A 149 -24.41 -13.12 -0.83
C LEU A 149 -24.41 -11.75 -0.15
N TYR A 150 -23.22 -11.22 0.10
CA TYR A 150 -23.01 -9.79 0.27
C TYR A 150 -22.32 -9.21 -0.95
N LEU A 151 -22.99 -8.25 -1.59
CA LEU A 151 -22.47 -7.62 -2.80
C LEU A 151 -21.76 -6.31 -2.47
N GLY A 152 -20.73 -6.01 -3.26
CA GLY A 152 -20.07 -4.72 -3.25
C GLY A 152 -20.99 -3.53 -3.55
N TYR A 153 -20.53 -2.33 -3.19
CA TYR A 153 -21.31 -1.10 -3.37
C TYR A 153 -21.72 -0.83 -4.84
N ASN A 154 -20.92 -1.27 -5.83
CA ASN A 154 -21.25 -1.07 -7.24
C ASN A 154 -22.46 -1.92 -7.69
N PHE A 155 -22.80 -2.97 -6.95
CA PHE A 155 -23.99 -3.78 -7.16
C PHE A 155 -25.25 -3.21 -6.50
N LYS A 156 -25.22 -2.00 -5.92
CA LYS A 156 -26.36 -1.37 -5.20
C LYS A 156 -27.70 -1.27 -5.94
N LYS A 157 -27.71 -1.53 -7.26
CA LYS A 157 -28.93 -1.63 -8.07
C LYS A 157 -29.66 -2.97 -7.88
N VAL A 158 -28.94 -4.03 -7.51
CA VAL A 158 -29.51 -5.33 -7.15
C VAL A 158 -30.31 -5.17 -5.86
N LYS A 159 -31.50 -5.77 -5.82
CA LYS A 159 -32.37 -5.71 -4.64
C LYS A 159 -31.89 -6.75 -3.62
N VAL A 160 -31.87 -6.37 -2.35
CA VAL A 160 -31.70 -7.33 -1.25
C VAL A 160 -32.91 -8.27 -1.27
N GLY A 161 -32.66 -9.57 -1.07
CA GLY A 161 -33.60 -10.66 -1.23
C GLY A 161 -33.67 -11.26 -2.64
N THR A 162 -32.95 -10.71 -3.63
CA THR A 162 -32.85 -11.33 -4.96
C THR A 162 -32.23 -12.72 -4.83
N GLN A 163 -32.82 -13.69 -5.52
CA GLN A 163 -32.36 -15.08 -5.54
C GLN A 163 -31.87 -15.43 -6.95
N TYR A 164 -30.72 -16.10 -7.02
CA TYR A 164 -30.19 -16.69 -8.23
C TYR A 164 -30.19 -18.22 -8.06
N VAL A 165 -30.81 -18.93 -9.00
CA VAL A 165 -30.93 -20.38 -8.96
C VAL A 165 -30.01 -20.98 -10.01
N VAL A 166 -29.05 -21.80 -9.57
CA VAL A 166 -28.09 -22.50 -10.42
C VAL A 166 -28.44 -23.98 -10.41
N LYS A 167 -28.83 -24.50 -11.57
CA LYS A 167 -29.20 -25.91 -11.71
C LYS A 167 -27.96 -26.79 -11.70
N GLN A 168 -27.95 -27.80 -10.83
CA GLN A 168 -26.91 -28.82 -10.77
C GLN A 168 -27.34 -30.08 -11.53
N GLU A 169 -26.37 -30.84 -12.03
CA GLU A 169 -26.61 -32.10 -12.75
C GLU A 169 -27.22 -33.20 -11.84
N ASP A 170 -27.02 -33.10 -10.52
CA ASP A 170 -27.56 -34.04 -9.53
C ASP A 170 -29.04 -33.77 -9.16
N GLY A 171 -29.66 -32.77 -9.81
CA GLY A 171 -31.05 -32.39 -9.60
C GLY A 171 -31.31 -31.56 -8.34
N LYS A 172 -30.27 -31.13 -7.62
CA LYS A 172 -30.41 -30.24 -6.46
C LYS A 172 -29.92 -28.83 -6.79
N ASP A 173 -30.84 -27.92 -7.01
CA ASP A 173 -30.51 -26.55 -7.35
C ASP A 173 -29.76 -25.84 -6.20
N ASP A 174 -28.69 -25.12 -6.55
CA ASP A 174 -28.00 -24.18 -5.66
C ASP A 174 -28.74 -22.83 -5.71
N VAL A 175 -29.12 -22.29 -4.56
CA VAL A 175 -29.82 -21.00 -4.46
C VAL A 175 -28.92 -19.98 -3.79
N TYR A 176 -28.61 -18.89 -4.49
CA TYR A 176 -27.82 -17.77 -3.97
C TYR A 176 -28.72 -16.59 -3.65
N VAL A 177 -28.80 -16.18 -2.39
CA VAL A 177 -29.67 -15.12 -1.88
C VAL A 177 -28.85 -13.87 -1.56
N VAL A 178 -29.27 -12.71 -2.06
CA VAL A 178 -28.62 -11.44 -1.74
C VAL A 178 -29.08 -10.91 -0.39
N ASP A 179 -28.30 -11.08 0.66
CA ASP A 179 -28.66 -10.62 2.02
C ASP A 179 -28.22 -9.19 2.30
N GLY A 180 -27.32 -8.63 1.50
CA GLY A 180 -26.81 -7.30 1.78
C GLY A 180 -25.96 -6.68 0.69
N ILE A 181 -25.90 -5.36 0.74
CA ILE A 181 -25.02 -4.52 -0.07
C ILE A 181 -24.08 -3.79 0.89
N LEU A 182 -22.78 -3.94 0.68
CA LEU A 182 -21.75 -3.27 1.47
C LEU A 182 -21.74 -1.76 1.18
N LYS A 183 -21.32 -0.95 2.16
CA LYS A 183 -21.00 0.46 1.91
C LYS A 183 -19.82 0.58 0.92
N LYS A 184 -19.62 1.79 0.41
CA LYS A 184 -18.49 2.09 -0.46
C LYS A 184 -17.17 1.99 0.31
N HIS A 185 -16.11 1.55 -0.36
CA HIS A 185 -14.74 1.44 0.17
C HIS A 185 -14.60 0.48 1.36
N GLN A 186 -15.48 -0.51 1.43
CA GLN A 186 -15.31 -1.62 2.37
C GLN A 186 -14.22 -2.56 1.85
N ASN A 187 -13.42 -3.07 2.77
CA ASN A 187 -12.34 -4.01 2.49
C ASN A 187 -12.57 -5.30 3.27
N PHE A 188 -12.13 -6.42 2.72
CA PHE A 188 -12.18 -7.74 3.37
C PHE A 188 -10.81 -8.38 3.35
N ILE A 189 -10.48 -9.22 4.34
CA ILE A 189 -9.16 -9.87 4.38
C ILE A 189 -8.98 -10.81 3.17
N SER A 190 -7.76 -10.84 2.63
CA SER A 190 -7.44 -11.66 1.47
C SER A 190 -7.33 -13.15 1.82
N GLY A 191 -7.90 -14.00 0.96
CA GLY A 191 -7.70 -15.45 1.01
C GLY A 191 -6.24 -15.88 0.84
N GLU A 192 -5.39 -15.04 0.24
CA GLU A 192 -3.94 -15.29 0.15
C GLU A 192 -3.25 -15.19 1.51
N ILE A 193 -3.70 -14.25 2.35
CA ILE A 193 -3.23 -14.12 3.73
C ILE A 193 -3.80 -15.25 4.59
N ALA A 194 -5.10 -15.51 4.45
CA ALA A 194 -5.79 -16.53 5.24
C ALA A 194 -5.29 -17.96 4.95
N SER A 195 -4.74 -18.21 3.76
CA SER A 195 -4.15 -19.49 3.37
C SER A 195 -2.69 -19.69 3.78
N GLY A 196 -2.05 -18.70 4.41
CA GLY A 196 -0.62 -18.80 4.75
C GLY A 196 0.32 -18.96 3.53
N ALA A 197 -0.20 -18.78 2.31
CA ALA A 197 0.55 -18.82 1.05
C ALA A 197 1.26 -17.49 0.72
N ALA A 198 1.11 -16.48 1.56
CA ALA A 198 1.68 -15.14 1.45
C ALA A 198 3.21 -15.00 1.61
N ALA A 199 4.01 -16.02 1.30
CA ALA A 199 5.45 -15.79 1.12
C ALA A 199 5.65 -14.91 -0.15
N GLY A 200 5.58 -13.59 0.04
CA GLY A 200 5.72 -12.59 -1.02
C GLY A 200 4.43 -11.93 -1.51
N THR A 201 3.24 -12.21 -0.94
CA THR A 201 2.02 -11.53 -1.41
C THR A 201 1.89 -10.14 -0.79
N THR A 202 1.58 -9.16 -1.65
CA THR A 202 1.38 -7.75 -1.28
C THR A 202 -0.10 -7.39 -1.08
N VAL A 203 -1.01 -8.34 -1.33
CA VAL A 203 -2.46 -8.14 -1.27
C VAL A 203 -3.00 -8.69 0.05
N ALA A 204 -3.01 -7.84 1.07
CA ALA A 204 -3.49 -8.22 2.39
C ALA A 204 -5.02 -8.19 2.52
N VAL A 205 -5.66 -7.33 1.73
CA VAL A 205 -7.10 -7.08 1.75
C VAL A 205 -7.61 -6.90 0.33
N TYR A 206 -8.86 -7.28 0.09
CA TYR A 206 -9.58 -7.04 -1.15
C TYR A 206 -10.52 -5.86 -0.99
N ASN A 207 -10.49 -4.94 -1.96
CA ASN A 207 -11.53 -3.93 -2.10
C ASN A 207 -12.83 -4.61 -2.53
N MET A 208 -13.90 -4.37 -1.77
CA MET A 208 -15.17 -5.04 -1.99
C MET A 208 -16.13 -4.31 -2.92
N ASP A 209 -15.82 -3.09 -3.39
CA ASP A 209 -16.77 -2.26 -4.16
C ASP A 209 -17.30 -2.97 -5.40
N ASN A 210 -16.46 -3.77 -6.06
CA ASN A 210 -16.79 -4.56 -7.25
C ASN A 210 -16.59 -6.07 -7.02
N ARG A 211 -16.81 -6.58 -5.81
CA ARG A 211 -16.69 -8.02 -5.51
C ARG A 211 -17.96 -8.56 -4.86
N VAL A 212 -18.11 -9.89 -4.91
CA VAL A 212 -19.18 -10.63 -4.27
C VAL A 212 -18.57 -11.48 -3.17
N LEU A 213 -19.10 -11.40 -1.95
CA LEU A 213 -18.76 -12.25 -0.83
C LEU A 213 -19.86 -13.30 -0.67
N VAL A 214 -19.49 -14.56 -0.66
CA VAL A 214 -20.39 -15.71 -0.60
C VAL A 214 -20.13 -16.48 0.68
N PHE A 215 -21.21 -16.80 1.37
CA PHE A 215 -21.22 -17.69 2.52
C PHE A 215 -22.10 -18.89 2.21
N GLY A 216 -21.68 -20.08 2.62
CA GLY A 216 -22.55 -21.24 2.59
C GLY A 216 -21.93 -22.44 3.23
N ASP A 217 -22.74 -23.48 3.34
CA ASP A 217 -22.37 -24.76 3.94
C ASP A 217 -21.63 -25.62 2.91
N VAL A 218 -20.44 -25.18 2.49
CA VAL A 218 -19.54 -25.99 1.69
C VAL A 218 -18.14 -25.88 2.26
N TYR A 219 -17.64 -27.07 2.56
CA TYR A 219 -16.37 -27.44 3.12
C TYR A 219 -15.19 -26.52 2.75
N PRO A 220 -14.23 -26.34 3.68
CA PRO A 220 -13.02 -25.57 3.43
C PRO A 220 -12.38 -26.02 2.11
N SER A 221 -12.23 -25.11 1.16
CA SER A 221 -11.54 -25.41 -0.10
C SER A 221 -10.04 -25.70 0.10
N SER A 222 -9.56 -25.55 1.33
CA SER A 222 -8.17 -25.78 1.74
C SER A 222 -8.10 -26.15 3.22
N GLY A 223 -7.02 -26.80 3.63
CA GLY A 223 -6.73 -27.05 5.06
C GLY A 223 -6.42 -25.79 5.86
N PHE A 224 -6.49 -24.59 5.27
CA PHE A 224 -6.14 -23.34 5.93
C PHE A 224 -7.37 -22.57 6.43
N TRP A 225 -7.31 -22.21 7.70
CA TRP A 225 -8.29 -21.41 8.41
C TRP A 225 -7.63 -20.21 9.08
N ILE A 226 -8.42 -19.14 9.21
CA ILE A 226 -8.10 -17.97 10.00
C ILE A 226 -9.02 -17.94 11.22
N TYR A 227 -8.50 -17.50 12.36
CA TYR A 227 -9.30 -17.39 13.59
C TYR A 227 -8.94 -16.14 14.39
N GLU A 228 -9.89 -15.67 15.21
CA GLU A 228 -9.68 -14.67 16.26
C GLU A 228 -9.86 -15.36 17.62
N SER A 229 -8.92 -15.16 18.55
CA SER A 229 -8.97 -15.73 19.90
C SER A 229 -9.56 -14.77 20.93
N TYR A 230 -10.24 -15.32 21.94
CA TYR A 230 -10.64 -14.56 23.14
C TYR A 230 -9.48 -14.32 24.11
N LYS A 231 -8.42 -15.13 24.00
CA LYS A 231 -7.31 -15.21 24.96
C LYS A 231 -5.98 -14.80 24.32
N ASN A 232 -4.98 -14.55 25.17
CA ASN A 232 -3.59 -14.34 24.77
C ASN A 232 -3.07 -15.52 23.91
N PRO A 233 -2.31 -15.24 22.82
CA PRO A 233 -1.80 -16.22 21.87
C PRO A 233 -1.22 -17.53 22.45
N ASP A 234 -0.44 -17.48 23.53
CA ASP A 234 0.28 -18.68 24.02
C ASP A 234 -0.64 -19.70 24.68
N ASN A 235 -1.60 -19.22 25.48
CA ASN A 235 -2.61 -20.07 26.12
C ASN A 235 -3.55 -20.70 25.08
N MET A 236 -3.91 -19.92 24.05
CA MET A 236 -4.76 -20.38 22.97
C MET A 236 -4.10 -21.50 22.14
N LYS A 237 -2.81 -21.38 21.79
CA LYS A 237 -2.10 -22.44 21.05
C LYS A 237 -2.12 -23.78 21.77
N SER A 238 -1.96 -23.78 23.10
CA SER A 238 -2.03 -25.00 23.90
C SER A 238 -3.42 -25.61 23.91
N GLU A 239 -4.47 -24.78 24.05
CA GLU A 239 -5.86 -25.24 24.06
C GLU A 239 -6.29 -25.82 22.71
N LEU A 240 -5.97 -25.14 21.60
CA LEU A 240 -6.27 -25.64 20.26
C LEU A 240 -5.53 -26.95 19.97
N LYS A 241 -4.25 -27.09 20.37
CA LYS A 241 -3.52 -28.36 20.22
C LYS A 241 -4.16 -29.49 21.02
N LYS A 242 -4.56 -29.26 22.27
CA LYS A 242 -5.25 -30.27 23.09
C LYS A 242 -6.59 -30.71 22.48
N LEU A 243 -7.34 -29.76 21.91
CA LEU A 243 -8.60 -30.05 21.22
C LEU A 243 -8.35 -30.83 19.93
N ALA A 244 -7.30 -30.49 19.18
CA ALA A 244 -6.90 -31.21 17.98
C ALA A 244 -6.50 -32.66 18.30
N ASP A 245 -5.66 -32.86 19.33
CA ASP A 245 -5.23 -34.19 19.79
C ASP A 245 -6.44 -35.05 20.23
N LYS A 246 -7.37 -34.45 20.98
CA LYS A 246 -8.61 -35.12 21.42
C LYS A 246 -9.48 -35.56 20.25
N ASN A 247 -9.59 -34.72 19.22
CA ASN A 247 -10.37 -35.02 18.02
C ASN A 247 -9.57 -35.86 16.99
N GLY A 248 -8.31 -36.17 17.28
CA GLY A 248 -7.44 -36.98 16.42
C GLY A 248 -7.12 -36.29 15.09
N ILE A 249 -6.96 -34.96 15.10
CA ILE A 249 -6.52 -34.16 13.95
C ILE A 249 -5.15 -33.54 14.24
N GLN A 250 -4.34 -33.36 13.21
CA GLN A 250 -3.06 -32.67 13.30
C GLN A 250 -3.19 -31.24 12.79
N ILE A 251 -2.71 -30.28 13.58
CA ILE A 251 -2.79 -28.85 13.26
C ILE A 251 -1.43 -28.15 13.37
N GLN A 252 -1.19 -27.19 12.48
CA GLN A 252 -0.13 -26.20 12.60
C GLN A 252 -0.74 -24.84 12.89
N LEU A 253 -0.14 -24.10 13.82
CA LEU A 253 -0.62 -22.80 14.25
C LEU A 253 0.46 -21.75 14.05
N SER A 254 0.11 -20.64 13.42
CA SER A 254 0.95 -19.45 13.36
C SER A 254 0.14 -18.20 13.76
N SER A 255 0.83 -17.18 14.28
CA SER A 255 0.21 -15.87 14.51
C SER A 255 0.24 -15.09 13.19
N LEU A 256 -0.85 -14.40 12.86
CA LEU A 256 -0.90 -13.53 11.68
C LEU A 256 0.15 -12.41 11.79
N ASN A 257 0.34 -11.84 12.98
CA ASN A 257 1.37 -10.82 13.19
C ASN A 257 2.78 -11.38 12.97
N SER A 258 3.11 -12.53 13.56
CA SER A 258 4.41 -13.17 13.33
C SER A 258 4.61 -13.53 11.86
N TYR A 259 3.55 -13.97 11.19
CA TYR A 259 3.59 -14.34 9.78
C TYR A 259 3.89 -13.12 8.89
N LEU A 260 3.17 -12.01 9.09
CA LEU A 260 3.43 -10.75 8.39
C LEU A 260 4.81 -10.17 8.73
N LYS A 261 5.23 -10.24 9.99
CA LYS A 261 6.57 -9.80 10.43
C LYS A 261 7.67 -10.65 9.85
N ASN A 262 7.52 -11.96 9.73
CA ASN A 262 8.53 -12.83 9.14
C ASN A 262 8.73 -12.49 7.64
N ALA A 263 7.64 -12.26 6.91
CA ALA A 263 7.70 -11.75 5.54
C ALA A 263 8.39 -10.38 5.46
N GLN A 264 8.25 -9.52 6.47
CA GLN A 264 9.00 -8.27 6.57
C GLN A 264 10.48 -8.50 6.89
N ILE A 265 10.81 -9.38 7.85
CA ILE A 265 12.17 -9.69 8.35
C ILE A 265 13.06 -10.23 7.24
N GLU A 266 12.55 -11.12 6.40
CA GLU A 266 13.30 -11.60 5.22
C GLU A 266 13.70 -10.44 4.30
N ASN A 267 12.83 -9.44 4.17
CA ASN A 267 13.08 -8.24 3.38
C ASN A 267 13.89 -7.17 4.12
N GLU A 268 14.05 -7.24 5.45
CA GLU A 268 14.78 -6.23 6.23
C GLU A 268 16.27 -6.19 5.92
N LYS A 269 16.90 -7.35 5.69
CA LYS A 269 18.31 -7.42 5.30
C LYS A 269 18.53 -6.71 3.97
N ILE A 270 17.66 -6.99 2.99
CA ILE A 270 17.70 -6.37 1.66
C ILE A 270 17.45 -4.86 1.78
N ARG A 271 16.44 -4.45 2.54
CA ARG A 271 16.13 -3.05 2.83
C ARG A 271 17.31 -2.30 3.46
N MET A 272 17.99 -2.92 4.43
CA MET A 272 19.15 -2.32 5.10
C MET A 272 20.31 -2.12 4.12
N ILE A 273 20.57 -3.10 3.25
CA ILE A 273 21.60 -3.01 2.21
C ILE A 273 21.27 -1.87 1.24
N PHE A 274 20.05 -1.84 0.68
CA PHE A 274 19.63 -0.76 -0.24
C PHE A 274 19.67 0.61 0.42
N SER A 275 19.19 0.74 1.66
CA SER A 275 19.22 2.01 2.40
C SER A 275 20.65 2.52 2.62
N ARG A 276 21.60 1.64 2.94
CA ARG A 276 23.03 2.02 3.08
C ARG A 276 23.63 2.45 1.74
N MET A 277 23.40 1.67 0.68
CA MET A 277 23.90 1.98 -0.66
C MET A 277 23.35 3.32 -1.16
N PHE A 278 22.04 3.52 -1.08
CA PHE A 278 21.41 4.78 -1.49
C PHE A 278 21.80 5.95 -0.59
N GLY A 279 22.04 5.73 0.70
CA GLY A 279 22.55 6.76 1.62
C GLY A 279 23.93 7.29 1.21
N VAL A 280 24.86 6.39 0.83
CA VAL A 280 26.18 6.80 0.33
C VAL A 280 26.07 7.59 -0.96
N ILE A 281 25.24 7.11 -1.90
CA ILE A 281 25.01 7.80 -3.18
C ILE A 281 24.38 9.17 -2.94
N LEU A 282 23.41 9.28 -2.03
CA LEU A 282 22.75 10.52 -1.68
C LEU A 282 23.75 11.56 -1.17
N ILE A 283 24.63 11.20 -0.22
CA ILE A 283 25.68 12.11 0.28
C ILE A 283 26.55 12.61 -0.87
N GLY A 284 26.97 11.71 -1.77
CA GLY A 284 27.73 12.08 -2.97
C GLY A 284 26.98 13.08 -3.86
N THR A 285 25.69 12.84 -4.14
CA THR A 285 24.87 13.76 -4.95
C THR A 285 24.71 15.13 -4.30
N ILE A 286 24.58 15.20 -2.97
CA ILE A 286 24.47 16.47 -2.23
C ILE A 286 25.79 17.26 -2.34
N ILE A 287 26.95 16.60 -2.17
CA ILE A 287 28.26 17.25 -2.30
C ILE A 287 28.47 17.80 -3.72
N ILE A 288 28.11 17.02 -4.74
CA ILE A 288 28.18 17.46 -6.13
C ILE A 288 27.26 18.66 -6.37
N ASN A 289 26.01 18.61 -5.89
CA ASN A 289 25.08 19.73 -6.02
C ASN A 289 25.58 21.00 -5.33
N LEU A 290 26.14 20.89 -4.12
CA LEU A 290 26.74 22.01 -3.39
C LEU A 290 27.92 22.63 -4.16
N SER A 291 28.80 21.79 -4.69
CA SER A 291 29.95 22.21 -5.50
C SER A 291 29.51 22.90 -6.80
N MET A 292 28.49 22.35 -7.46
CA MET A 292 27.92 22.91 -8.69
C MET A 292 27.16 24.23 -8.43
N CYS A 293 26.53 24.39 -7.26
CA CYS A 293 25.94 25.66 -6.86
C CYS A 293 27.03 26.73 -6.66
N ALA A 294 28.14 26.40 -5.98
CA ALA A 294 29.26 27.31 -5.83
C ALA A 294 29.86 27.70 -7.20
N LEU A 295 30.04 26.72 -8.10
CA LEU A 295 30.51 26.97 -9.46
C LEU A 295 29.53 27.87 -10.25
N SER A 296 28.23 27.61 -10.12
CA SER A 296 27.18 28.41 -10.76
C SER A 296 27.26 29.87 -10.32
N PHE A 297 27.49 30.13 -9.03
CA PHE A 297 27.70 31.49 -8.53
C PHE A 297 28.96 32.13 -9.12
N ILE A 298 30.10 31.44 -9.11
CA ILE A 298 31.39 31.95 -9.60
C ILE A 298 31.32 32.31 -11.10
N VAL A 299 30.75 31.43 -11.91
CA VAL A 299 30.60 31.65 -13.36
C VAL A 299 29.68 32.84 -13.64
N ASN A 300 28.67 33.07 -12.80
CA ASN A 300 27.69 34.13 -12.97
C ASN A 300 27.97 35.40 -12.16
N LYS A 301 29.13 35.51 -11.52
CA LYS A 301 29.47 36.66 -10.68
C LYS A 301 29.27 38.00 -11.40
N LYS A 302 29.60 38.07 -12.69
CA LYS A 302 29.39 39.29 -13.51
C LYS A 302 27.91 39.68 -13.59
N GLN A 303 27.01 38.73 -13.78
CA GLN A 303 25.56 38.99 -13.86
C GLN A 303 24.99 39.45 -12.53
N TYR A 304 25.42 38.83 -11.42
CA TYR A 304 25.06 39.28 -10.08
C TYR A 304 25.60 40.69 -9.78
N GLY A 305 26.80 41.03 -10.28
CA GLY A 305 27.37 42.38 -10.21
C GLY A 305 26.54 43.42 -10.98
N VAL A 306 26.06 43.09 -12.18
CA VAL A 306 25.16 43.97 -12.95
C VAL A 306 23.86 44.21 -12.20
N LEU A 307 23.22 43.15 -11.68
CA LEU A 307 22.00 43.29 -10.89
C LEU A 307 22.22 44.21 -9.68
N TYR A 308 23.37 44.09 -9.02
CA TYR A 308 23.73 44.96 -7.90
C TYR A 308 23.86 46.43 -8.32
N ILE A 309 24.58 46.73 -9.41
CA ILE A 309 24.71 48.10 -9.96
C ILE A 309 23.34 48.67 -10.34
N CYS A 310 22.43 47.84 -10.83
CA CYS A 310 21.05 48.22 -11.14
C CYS A 310 20.15 48.44 -9.90
N GLY A 311 20.73 48.43 -8.69
CA GLY A 311 20.04 48.78 -7.44
C GLY A 311 19.45 47.58 -6.67
N PHE A 312 19.80 46.34 -7.02
CA PHE A 312 19.42 45.17 -6.21
C PHE A 312 20.31 45.07 -4.97
N SER A 313 19.69 44.87 -3.81
CA SER A 313 20.43 44.68 -2.55
C SER A 313 21.00 43.26 -2.45
N GLU A 314 21.93 43.05 -1.51
CA GLU A 314 22.44 41.71 -1.17
C GLU A 314 21.30 40.74 -0.82
N LYS A 315 20.28 41.22 -0.09
CA LYS A 315 19.09 40.44 0.26
C LYS A 315 18.31 40.01 -0.99
N ASP A 316 18.19 40.89 -1.97
CA ASP A 316 17.52 40.56 -3.22
C ASP A 316 18.27 39.48 -4.00
N LEU A 317 19.61 39.56 -4.05
CA LEU A 317 20.44 38.54 -4.71
C LEU A 317 20.30 37.17 -4.03
N VAL A 318 20.30 37.15 -2.70
CA VAL A 318 20.04 35.93 -1.92
C VAL A 318 18.67 35.34 -2.25
N ILE A 319 17.63 36.18 -2.30
CA ILE A 319 16.27 35.72 -2.61
C ILE A 319 16.18 35.19 -4.04
N ILE A 320 16.80 35.87 -5.02
CA ILE A 320 16.84 35.39 -6.41
C ILE A 320 17.48 33.99 -6.47
N TYR A 321 18.61 33.79 -5.79
CA TYR A 321 19.31 32.51 -5.79
C TYR A 321 18.46 31.39 -5.13
N ILE A 322 17.81 31.68 -4.00
CA ILE A 322 16.88 30.73 -3.35
C ILE A 322 15.74 30.38 -4.29
N MET A 323 15.17 31.36 -4.99
CA MET A 323 14.10 31.14 -5.98
C MET A 323 14.57 30.28 -7.16
N GLU A 324 15.80 30.46 -7.64
CA GLU A 324 16.37 29.59 -8.67
C GLU A 324 16.47 28.13 -8.21
N ASN A 325 17.00 27.91 -7.01
CA ASN A 325 17.11 26.58 -6.43
C ASN A 325 15.72 25.95 -6.22
N LEU A 326 14.75 26.74 -5.75
CA LEU A 326 13.37 26.29 -5.59
C LEU A 326 12.75 25.86 -6.92
N LEU A 327 12.93 26.64 -8.00
CA LEU A 327 12.43 26.29 -9.33
C LEU A 327 13.10 25.02 -9.89
N LYS A 328 14.42 24.89 -9.77
CA LYS A 328 15.16 23.69 -10.18
C LYS A 328 14.68 22.45 -9.41
N SER A 329 14.51 22.57 -8.10
CA SER A 329 14.01 21.50 -7.24
C SER A 329 12.55 21.14 -7.51
N PHE A 330 11.70 22.10 -7.89
CA PHE A 330 10.31 21.81 -8.28
C PHE A 330 10.25 21.01 -9.59
N ILE A 331 11.08 21.34 -10.58
CA ILE A 331 11.21 20.55 -11.82
C ILE A 331 11.70 19.14 -11.48
N ALA A 332 12.72 19.03 -10.63
CA ALA A 332 13.27 17.76 -10.18
C ALA A 332 12.24 16.90 -9.44
N LEU A 333 11.40 17.50 -8.59
CA LEU A 333 10.32 16.83 -7.88
C LEU A 333 9.32 16.18 -8.85
N ILE A 334 8.91 16.90 -9.90
CA ILE A 334 7.98 16.37 -10.91
C ILE A 334 8.59 15.17 -11.63
N ILE A 335 9.86 15.30 -12.07
CA ILE A 335 10.56 14.23 -12.79
C ILE A 335 10.77 13.01 -11.89
N ALA A 336 11.27 13.21 -10.67
CA ALA A 336 11.50 12.13 -9.71
C ALA A 336 10.19 11.45 -9.30
N GLY A 337 9.15 12.23 -8.98
CA GLY A 337 7.84 11.70 -8.61
C GLY A 337 7.22 10.85 -9.73
N ALA A 338 7.23 11.34 -10.97
CA ALA A 338 6.76 10.57 -12.12
C ALA A 338 7.60 9.30 -12.34
N GLY A 339 8.93 9.41 -12.23
CA GLY A 339 9.84 8.28 -12.34
C GLY A 339 9.60 7.20 -11.30
N ILE A 340 9.42 7.58 -10.03
CA ILE A 340 9.10 6.66 -8.92
C ILE A 340 7.76 5.97 -9.18
N TYR A 341 6.71 6.74 -9.50
CA TYR A 341 5.39 6.17 -9.75
C TYR A 341 5.43 5.15 -10.90
N VAL A 342 6.03 5.50 -12.04
CA VAL A 342 6.15 4.60 -13.19
C VAL A 342 7.01 3.37 -12.85
N MET A 343 8.12 3.55 -12.14
CA MET A 343 9.00 2.44 -11.76
C MET A 343 8.26 1.42 -10.88
N PHE A 344 7.61 1.88 -9.80
CA PHE A 344 6.90 1.00 -8.88
C PHE A 344 5.66 0.38 -9.51
N THR A 345 4.92 1.13 -10.34
CA THR A 345 3.83 0.55 -11.12
C THR A 345 4.34 -0.58 -12.02
N ARG A 346 5.45 -0.39 -12.75
CA ARG A 346 5.98 -1.45 -13.64
C ARG A 346 6.55 -2.67 -12.91
N LEU A 347 7.14 -2.47 -11.74
CA LEU A 347 7.80 -3.56 -11.00
C LEU A 347 6.82 -4.40 -10.18
N PHE A 348 5.74 -3.80 -9.66
CA PHE A 348 4.89 -4.44 -8.66
C PHE A 348 3.44 -4.63 -9.09
N VAL A 349 2.95 -3.92 -10.11
CA VAL A 349 1.55 -4.04 -10.50
C VAL A 349 1.35 -5.23 -11.41
N ASN A 350 0.73 -6.26 -10.85
CA ASN A 350 0.28 -7.45 -11.57
C ASN A 350 -1.26 -7.58 -11.57
N ASN A 351 -1.95 -6.85 -10.69
CA ASN A 351 -3.40 -6.87 -10.54
C ASN A 351 -3.91 -5.51 -10.05
N TYR A 352 -5.23 -5.39 -9.89
CA TYR A 352 -5.86 -4.14 -9.50
C TYR A 352 -5.54 -3.74 -8.05
N GLU A 353 -5.39 -4.71 -7.15
CA GLU A 353 -5.12 -4.50 -5.73
C GLU A 353 -3.72 -3.94 -5.50
N THR A 354 -2.72 -4.49 -6.18
CA THR A 354 -1.35 -3.96 -6.17
C THR A 354 -1.30 -2.57 -6.79
N TYR A 355 -2.06 -2.30 -7.85
CA TYR A 355 -2.19 -0.95 -8.41
C TYR A 355 -2.76 0.05 -7.38
N GLN A 356 -3.86 -0.30 -6.71
CA GLN A 356 -4.45 0.54 -5.67
C GLN A 356 -3.48 0.76 -4.50
N MET A 357 -2.78 -0.28 -4.06
CA MET A 357 -1.74 -0.16 -3.04
C MET A 357 -0.67 0.85 -3.43
N ILE A 358 -0.11 0.74 -4.66
CA ILE A 358 0.92 1.65 -5.15
C ILE A 358 0.40 3.09 -5.20
N GLN A 359 -0.84 3.31 -5.68
CA GLN A 359 -1.46 4.64 -5.68
C GLN A 359 -1.62 5.20 -4.27
N ASN A 360 -2.17 4.41 -3.34
CA ASN A 360 -2.42 4.85 -1.96
C ASN A 360 -1.10 5.20 -1.26
N ILE A 361 -0.08 4.37 -1.39
CA ILE A 361 1.26 4.66 -0.84
C ILE A 361 1.81 5.94 -1.46
N PHE A 362 1.77 6.05 -2.79
CA PHE A 362 2.34 7.18 -3.51
C PHE A 362 1.69 8.51 -3.11
N PHE A 363 0.36 8.61 -3.26
CA PHE A 363 -0.37 9.86 -3.08
C PHE A 363 -0.54 10.24 -1.60
N ALA A 364 -0.74 9.28 -0.70
CA ALA A 364 -0.97 9.60 0.71
C ALA A 364 0.34 9.81 1.50
N HIS A 365 1.44 9.17 1.11
CA HIS A 365 2.69 9.19 1.89
C HIS A 365 3.87 9.74 1.10
N ILE A 366 4.14 9.21 -0.09
CA ILE A 366 5.39 9.52 -0.81
C ILE A 366 5.45 10.96 -1.28
N ILE A 367 4.37 11.51 -1.86
CA ILE A 367 4.34 12.92 -2.29
C ILE A 367 4.72 13.86 -1.15
N LYS A 368 4.19 13.62 0.06
CA LYS A 368 4.52 14.44 1.24
C LYS A 368 6.01 14.38 1.55
N ILE A 369 6.60 13.18 1.57
CA ILE A 369 8.03 12.99 1.83
C ILE A 369 8.89 13.68 0.77
N LEU A 370 8.55 13.55 -0.52
CA LEU A 370 9.30 14.20 -1.59
C LEU A 370 9.26 15.74 -1.50
N VAL A 371 8.11 16.31 -1.09
CA VAL A 371 7.98 17.76 -0.87
C VAL A 371 8.82 18.22 0.32
N GLU A 372 8.79 17.50 1.44
CA GLU A 372 9.61 17.80 2.63
C GLU A 372 11.09 17.75 2.29
N GLU A 373 11.53 16.71 1.58
CA GLU A 373 12.90 16.57 1.11
C GLU A 373 13.32 17.68 0.15
N MET A 374 12.47 18.02 -0.82
CA MET A 374 12.72 19.12 -1.76
C MET A 374 13.03 20.42 -1.00
N LEU A 375 12.26 20.74 0.04
CA LEU A 375 12.47 21.93 0.87
C LEU A 375 13.80 21.86 1.64
N ILE A 376 14.12 20.71 2.24
CA ILE A 376 15.40 20.49 2.94
C ILE A 376 16.59 20.67 1.98
N LEU A 377 16.51 20.09 0.78
CA LEU A 377 17.53 20.24 -0.25
C LEU A 377 17.69 21.70 -0.67
N VAL A 378 16.61 22.45 -0.90
CA VAL A 378 16.69 23.88 -1.23
C VAL A 378 17.42 24.66 -0.13
N LEU A 379 17.15 24.37 1.15
CA LEU A 379 17.85 25.00 2.27
C LEU A 379 19.36 24.68 2.22
N ILE A 380 19.72 23.41 2.13
CA ILE A 380 21.13 22.96 2.08
C ILE A 380 21.87 23.59 0.91
N LEU A 381 21.29 23.52 -0.30
CA LEU A 381 21.89 24.02 -1.54
C LEU A 381 22.03 25.55 -1.57
N SER A 382 21.29 26.27 -0.72
CA SER A 382 21.36 27.72 -0.62
C SER A 382 22.40 28.20 0.41
N ILE A 383 22.91 27.34 1.30
CA ILE A 383 23.88 27.73 2.35
C ILE A 383 25.16 28.33 1.74
N LEU A 384 25.84 27.56 0.88
CA LEU A 384 27.12 27.98 0.29
C LEU A 384 26.97 29.26 -0.56
N PRO A 385 26.01 29.36 -1.49
CA PRO A 385 25.79 30.58 -2.27
C PRO A 385 25.51 31.81 -1.42
N VAL A 386 24.73 31.69 -0.34
CA VAL A 386 24.46 32.81 0.58
C VAL A 386 25.74 33.27 1.28
N ILE A 387 26.59 32.34 1.71
CA ILE A 387 27.90 32.66 2.30
C ILE A 387 28.79 33.37 1.27
N LEU A 388 28.81 32.90 0.02
CA LEU A 388 29.60 33.50 -1.05
C LEU A 388 29.10 34.92 -1.38
N ILE A 389 27.80 35.13 -1.56
CA ILE A 389 27.21 36.46 -1.83
C ILE A 389 27.57 37.46 -0.72
N LYS A 390 27.54 37.02 0.54
CA LYS A 390 27.95 37.84 1.69
C LYS A 390 29.43 38.16 1.72
N LYS A 391 30.27 37.21 1.32
CA LYS A 391 31.74 37.31 1.40
C LYS A 391 32.32 38.15 0.26
N TYR A 392 31.78 38.01 -0.95
CA TYR A 392 32.20 38.82 -2.07
C TYR A 392 31.52 40.19 -1.97
N SER A 393 32.27 41.21 -1.54
CA SER A 393 31.73 42.57 -1.53
C SER A 393 31.29 42.95 -2.95
N PRO A 394 30.23 43.75 -3.11
CA PRO A 394 29.73 44.14 -4.43
C PRO A 394 30.82 44.75 -5.33
N GLN A 395 31.77 45.47 -4.72
CA GLN A 395 32.93 46.04 -5.39
C GLN A 395 33.88 44.97 -5.94
N MET A 396 34.07 43.83 -5.25
CA MET A 396 34.86 42.71 -5.75
C MET A 396 34.14 41.95 -6.86
N ILE A 397 32.81 41.81 -6.76
CA ILE A 397 31.99 41.16 -7.80
C ILE A 397 32.06 41.96 -9.12
N VAL A 398 32.03 43.29 -9.05
CA VAL A 398 32.15 44.19 -10.20
C VAL A 398 33.59 44.20 -10.74
N LYS A 399 34.60 44.35 -9.88
CA LYS A 399 36.02 44.47 -10.26
C LYS A 399 36.60 43.19 -10.87
N GLU A 400 36.23 42.01 -10.35
CA GLU A 400 36.66 40.72 -10.95
C GLU A 400 35.75 40.25 -12.10
N GLY A 401 34.56 40.83 -12.25
CA GLY A 401 33.67 40.59 -13.39
C GLY A 401 34.08 41.35 -14.66
N GLY A 402 35.14 42.17 -14.56
CA GLY A 402 35.62 43.02 -15.66
C GLY A 402 34.62 44.09 -16.07
N LEU A 403 33.95 44.71 -15.10
CA LEU A 403 33.08 45.88 -15.27
C LEU A 403 33.76 47.13 -14.74
#